data_AF-H7ENP1-F1
#
_entry.id   AF-H7ENP1-F1
#
_cell.length_a   1.000
_cell.length_b   1.000
_cell.length_c   1.000
_cell.angle_alpha   90.00
_cell.angle_beta   90.00
_cell.angle_gamma   90.00
#
_symmetry.space_group_name_H-M   'P 1'
#
loop_
_entity.id
_entity.type
_entity.pdbx_description
1 polymer ?
#
loop_
_entity_poly.entity_id
_entity_poly.type
_entity_poly.pdbx_seq_one_letter_code
_entity_poly.pdbx_strand_id
1 'polypeptide(L)'
;MNNHHTKKDYIFLVAITALLLAMLPKVCAQDAGVSAEKAQGMRNKLIEYSREYIGCPYRDGATGPATFDCSGFVFSMFRESIGIQLPRKSENIYAKSEKIGDGERIAGDLVFFKTTGSGRISHVGIFLGNDEFLHCASDGPETGVIISTLSRGYWKEHYAASGRYIKSKDAPESVKKNDEAESSKENNGKPDGLNDSEKAENKSVGIEGEAQNAETEKGFSEKLVFDATIEAGWNFFDCESFRLNFRGVDALLHVSYDGTIKPGIGAFIRYDNGTGNFQLPLVLSLALGDYTRIFAGPVIPLGKPNIPGDRNEEIRHSIFPGIIGICWNTPQIKAGKCGISLTQDIHYTVFNKTDGTALSPFRSAASGLVFSTGIRVTLPMSNLI
;
A
#
# COMPACT_ATOMS: atom_id res chain seq x y z
N MET A 1 8.70 -32.46 45.60
CA MET A 1 7.52 -31.88 44.92
C MET A 1 8.00 -31.10 43.70
N ASN A 2 7.66 -31.65 42.53
CA ASN A 2 7.67 -31.16 41.16
C ASN A 2 8.50 -29.91 40.80
N ASN A 3 9.69 -30.15 40.24
CA ASN A 3 10.42 -29.17 39.42
C ASN A 3 10.74 -29.73 38.02
N HIS A 4 9.92 -30.67 37.53
CA HIS A 4 10.19 -31.40 36.28
C HIS A 4 9.41 -30.90 35.06
N HIS A 5 8.46 -29.97 35.21
CA HIS A 5 7.68 -29.43 34.10
C HIS A 5 8.33 -28.23 33.39
N THR A 6 9.12 -27.41 34.07
CA THR A 6 9.66 -26.14 33.54
C THR A 6 10.76 -26.31 32.48
N LYS A 7 11.50 -27.42 32.46
CA LYS A 7 12.59 -27.65 31.49
C LYS A 7 12.09 -28.07 30.10
N LYS A 8 10.99 -28.81 30.00
CA LYS A 8 10.45 -29.23 28.69
C LYS A 8 9.82 -28.07 27.94
N ASP A 9 9.17 -27.16 28.66
CA ASP A 9 8.52 -25.98 28.06
C ASP A 9 9.55 -24.95 27.58
N TYR A 10 10.68 -24.78 28.28
CA TYR A 10 11.79 -23.94 27.83
C TYR A 10 12.49 -24.47 26.57
N ILE A 11 12.65 -25.79 26.47
CA ILE A 11 13.26 -26.42 25.28
C ILE A 11 12.33 -26.27 24.07
N PHE A 12 11.02 -26.37 24.28
CA PHE A 12 10.02 -26.17 23.22
C PHE A 12 9.95 -24.69 22.79
N LEU A 13 10.02 -23.75 23.74
CA LEU A 13 10.01 -22.31 23.46
C LEU A 13 11.29 -21.84 22.74
N VAL A 14 12.46 -22.35 23.13
CA VAL A 14 13.75 -22.07 22.47
C VAL A 14 13.83 -22.72 21.09
N ALA A 15 13.27 -23.92 20.91
CA ALA A 15 13.18 -24.56 19.60
C ALA A 15 12.27 -23.80 18.63
N ILE A 16 11.14 -23.27 19.11
CA ILE A 16 10.21 -22.47 18.30
C ILE A 16 10.81 -21.09 17.95
N THR A 17 11.49 -20.43 18.90
CA THR A 17 12.17 -19.15 18.61
C THR A 17 13.38 -19.32 17.69
N ALA A 18 14.15 -20.41 17.82
CA ALA A 18 15.24 -20.73 16.89
C ALA A 18 14.72 -21.08 15.47
N LEU A 19 13.58 -21.77 15.37
CA LEU A 19 12.93 -22.08 14.10
C LEU A 19 12.32 -20.82 13.44
N LEU A 20 11.79 -19.89 14.24
CA LEU A 20 11.29 -18.57 13.78
C LEU A 20 12.41 -17.63 13.34
N LEU A 21 13.58 -17.64 14.00
CA LEU A 21 14.75 -16.87 13.57
C LEU A 21 15.45 -17.47 12.33
N ALA A 22 15.39 -18.80 12.14
CA ALA A 22 15.96 -19.48 10.98
C ALA A 22 15.10 -19.34 9.70
N MET A 23 13.86 -18.87 9.83
CA MET A 23 12.90 -18.65 8.73
C MET A 23 12.81 -17.19 8.29
N LEU A 24 13.73 -16.32 8.72
CA LEU A 24 13.86 -14.98 8.15
C LEU A 24 14.65 -15.09 6.84
N PRO A 25 14.03 -14.98 5.64
CA PRO A 25 14.82 -14.63 4.48
C PRO A 25 15.46 -13.27 4.74
N LYS A 26 16.76 -13.17 4.51
CA LYS A 26 17.43 -11.89 4.27
C LYS A 26 16.54 -11.12 3.29
N VAL A 27 15.93 -10.04 3.76
CA VAL A 27 15.20 -9.09 2.93
C VAL A 27 16.22 -8.46 1.99
N CYS A 28 16.42 -9.09 0.83
CA CYS A 28 16.87 -8.36 -0.34
C CYS A 28 15.70 -7.48 -0.75
N ALA A 29 15.93 -6.17 -0.69
CA ALA A 29 15.05 -5.18 -1.25
C ALA A 29 14.77 -5.53 -2.72
N GLN A 30 13.49 -5.72 -3.05
CA GLN A 30 13.04 -5.78 -4.43
C GLN A 30 11.98 -4.70 -4.57
N ASP A 31 12.37 -3.60 -5.23
CA ASP A 31 11.51 -2.48 -5.62
C ASP A 31 10.31 -3.02 -6.40
N ALA A 32 9.13 -2.97 -5.78
CA ALA A 32 7.88 -3.20 -6.48
C ALA A 32 7.48 -1.90 -7.18
N GLY A 33 7.93 -1.71 -8.42
CA GLY A 33 7.40 -0.66 -9.29
C GLY A 33 5.89 -0.78 -9.45
N VAL A 34 5.20 0.34 -9.63
CA VAL A 34 3.75 0.40 -9.88
C VAL A 34 3.50 0.25 -11.40
N SER A 35 2.32 -0.17 -11.86
CA SER A 35 2.03 -0.15 -13.31
C SER A 35 2.12 1.29 -13.86
N ALA A 36 2.53 1.46 -15.12
CA ALA A 36 2.75 2.80 -15.70
C ALA A 36 1.49 3.69 -15.63
N GLU A 37 0.30 3.14 -15.90
CA GLU A 37 -0.97 3.88 -15.84
C GLU A 37 -1.29 4.36 -14.43
N LYS A 38 -1.10 3.52 -13.42
CA LYS A 38 -1.34 3.89 -12.01
C LYS A 38 -0.28 4.88 -11.52
N ALA A 39 0.97 4.75 -11.94
CA ALA A 39 2.02 5.72 -11.66
C ALA A 39 1.68 7.10 -12.24
N GLN A 40 1.16 7.14 -13.48
CA GLN A 40 0.68 8.37 -14.10
C GLN A 40 -0.51 8.98 -13.36
N GLY A 41 -1.49 8.15 -12.96
CA GLY A 41 -2.64 8.61 -12.16
C GLY A 41 -2.21 9.24 -10.83
N MET A 42 -1.25 8.64 -10.13
CA MET A 42 -0.68 9.22 -8.90
C MET A 42 0.05 10.55 -9.15
N ARG A 43 0.82 10.66 -10.24
CA ARG A 43 1.51 11.91 -10.61
C ARG A 43 0.51 13.03 -10.88
N ASN A 44 -0.54 12.74 -11.64
CA ASN A 44 -1.58 13.71 -11.95
C ASN A 44 -2.27 14.20 -10.65
N LYS A 45 -2.67 13.26 -9.78
CA LYS A 45 -3.31 13.59 -8.49
C LYS A 45 -2.39 14.41 -7.59
N LEU A 46 -1.10 14.06 -7.52
CA LEU A 46 -0.10 14.82 -6.78
C LEU A 46 -0.04 16.27 -7.27
N ILE A 47 0.08 16.47 -8.59
CA ILE A 47 0.20 17.80 -9.18
C ILE A 47 -1.07 18.62 -8.97
N GLU A 48 -2.23 18.05 -9.26
CA GLU A 48 -3.53 18.73 -9.12
C GLU A 48 -3.74 19.19 -7.68
N TYR A 49 -3.58 18.29 -6.71
CA TYR A 49 -3.70 18.61 -5.30
C TYR A 49 -2.67 19.66 -4.84
N SER A 50 -1.43 19.56 -5.34
CA SER A 50 -0.39 20.52 -4.97
C SER A 50 -0.68 21.93 -5.44
N ARG A 51 -1.35 22.08 -6.60
CA ARG A 51 -1.72 23.40 -7.16
C ARG A 51 -2.73 24.15 -6.30
N GLU A 52 -3.54 23.46 -5.50
CA GLU A 52 -4.52 24.09 -4.59
C GLU A 52 -3.86 24.97 -3.52
N TYR A 53 -2.58 24.75 -3.24
CA TYR A 53 -1.84 25.46 -2.21
C TYR A 53 -1.03 26.64 -2.74
N ILE A 54 -1.12 26.98 -4.03
CA ILE A 54 -0.43 28.15 -4.60
C ILE A 54 -0.84 29.41 -3.81
N GLY A 55 0.17 30.18 -3.39
CA GLY A 55 0.00 31.37 -2.56
C GLY A 55 0.09 31.10 -1.04
N CYS A 56 0.13 29.84 -0.58
CA CYS A 56 0.34 29.57 0.84
C CYS A 56 1.72 30.09 1.30
N PRO A 57 1.79 30.85 2.41
CA PRO A 57 3.03 31.49 2.86
C PRO A 57 4.10 30.50 3.32
N TYR A 58 5.36 30.93 3.17
CA TYR A 58 6.52 30.19 3.67
C TYR A 58 6.67 30.36 5.19
N ARG A 59 6.98 29.26 5.88
CA ARG A 59 7.48 29.27 7.26
C ARG A 59 8.42 28.09 7.48
N ASP A 60 9.63 28.38 7.96
CA ASP A 60 10.64 27.35 8.23
C ASP A 60 10.10 26.26 9.17
N GLY A 61 10.39 25.00 8.83
CA GLY A 61 9.89 23.83 9.56
C GLY A 61 8.40 23.51 9.37
N ALA A 62 7.61 24.32 8.67
CA ALA A 62 6.16 24.11 8.56
C ALA A 62 5.75 23.04 7.54
N THR A 63 4.68 22.31 7.84
CA THR A 63 4.13 21.20 7.02
C THR A 63 2.64 21.40 6.68
N GLY A 64 2.13 22.62 6.71
CA GLY A 64 0.75 22.93 6.32
C GLY A 64 -0.30 22.91 7.44
N PRO A 65 -1.59 23.05 7.07
CA PRO A 65 -2.03 23.42 5.71
C PRO A 65 -1.90 24.93 5.44
N ALA A 66 -1.76 25.78 6.48
CA ALA A 66 -1.75 27.23 6.33
C ALA A 66 -0.40 27.82 5.90
N THR A 67 0.71 27.14 6.19
CA THR A 67 2.08 27.58 5.91
C THR A 67 2.98 26.37 5.66
N PHE A 68 3.99 26.49 4.79
CA PHE A 68 4.92 25.40 4.48
C PHE A 68 6.39 25.86 4.44
N ASP A 69 7.35 24.95 4.63
CA ASP A 69 8.69 25.12 4.04
C ASP A 69 8.81 24.28 2.76
N CYS A 70 9.93 24.39 2.03
CA CYS A 70 10.12 23.70 0.76
C CYS A 70 9.93 22.17 0.86
N SER A 71 10.58 21.54 1.84
CA SER A 71 10.49 20.11 2.07
C SER A 71 9.19 19.69 2.76
N GLY A 72 8.60 20.56 3.57
CA GLY A 72 7.34 20.35 4.28
C GLY A 72 6.14 20.44 3.35
N PHE A 73 6.22 21.29 2.33
CA PHE A 73 5.30 21.31 1.20
C PHE A 73 5.30 19.96 0.48
N VAL A 74 6.45 19.54 -0.06
CA VAL A 74 6.57 18.26 -0.79
C VAL A 74 6.18 17.07 0.08
N PHE A 75 6.62 17.05 1.34
CA PHE A 75 6.25 16.04 2.34
C PHE A 75 4.73 15.92 2.49
N SER A 76 4.03 17.05 2.68
CA SER A 76 2.58 17.05 2.88
C SER A 76 1.85 16.73 1.59
N MET A 77 2.30 17.24 0.43
CA MET A 77 1.65 16.93 -0.85
C MET A 77 1.71 15.43 -1.16
N PHE A 78 2.85 14.78 -0.96
CA PHE A 78 2.96 13.33 -1.15
C PHE A 78 2.10 12.54 -0.15
N ARG A 79 2.06 12.97 1.11
CA ARG A 79 1.28 12.28 2.16
C ARG A 79 -0.22 12.41 1.93
N GLU A 80 -0.71 13.63 1.74
CA GLU A 80 -2.15 13.91 1.68
C GLU A 80 -2.76 13.53 0.33
N SER A 81 -2.04 13.72 -0.80
CA SER A 81 -2.60 13.43 -2.13
C SER A 81 -2.55 11.94 -2.49
N ILE A 82 -1.41 11.29 -2.26
CA ILE A 82 -1.13 9.94 -2.75
C ILE A 82 -0.69 8.96 -1.65
N GLY A 83 -0.72 9.36 -0.38
CA GLY A 83 -0.45 8.47 0.75
C GLY A 83 1.01 8.06 0.92
N ILE A 84 1.96 8.75 0.27
CA ILE A 84 3.38 8.41 0.33
C ILE A 84 4.07 9.23 1.43
N GLN A 85 4.64 8.53 2.42
CA GLN A 85 5.37 9.15 3.51
C GLN A 85 6.83 9.43 3.12
N LEU A 86 7.15 10.69 2.86
CA LEU A 86 8.53 11.13 2.60
C LEU A 86 9.28 11.44 3.90
N PRO A 87 10.63 11.37 3.90
CA PRO A 87 11.45 11.99 4.94
C PRO A 87 11.18 13.49 5.03
N ARG A 88 11.37 14.09 6.22
CA ARG A 88 11.04 15.51 6.44
C ARG A 88 11.99 16.51 5.76
N LYS A 89 13.27 16.16 5.57
CA LYS A 89 14.32 17.06 5.06
C LYS A 89 14.58 16.82 3.58
N SER A 90 14.79 17.89 2.81
CA SER A 90 15.09 17.84 1.35
C SER A 90 16.27 16.93 1.01
N GLU A 91 17.35 16.96 1.80
CA GLU A 91 18.51 16.05 1.66
C GLU A 91 18.13 14.57 1.75
N ASN A 92 17.26 14.23 2.71
CA ASN A 92 16.84 12.85 2.94
C ASN A 92 15.83 12.39 1.87
N ILE A 93 14.95 13.29 1.42
CA ILE A 93 14.06 13.04 0.28
C ILE A 93 14.92 12.75 -0.96
N TYR A 94 15.94 13.57 -1.22
CA TYR A 94 16.89 13.34 -2.29
C TYR A 94 17.56 11.97 -2.13
N ALA A 95 18.16 11.67 -0.99
CA ALA A 95 18.85 10.40 -0.74
C ALA A 95 17.98 9.16 -0.96
N LYS A 96 16.65 9.25 -0.75
CA LYS A 96 15.69 8.17 -0.99
C LYS A 96 15.09 8.14 -2.39
N SER A 97 15.28 9.19 -3.19
CA SER A 97 14.80 9.26 -4.57
C SER A 97 15.77 8.55 -5.52
N GLU A 98 15.21 7.87 -6.51
CA GLU A 98 15.96 7.36 -7.67
C GLU A 98 16.51 8.53 -8.47
N LYS A 99 17.80 8.51 -8.82
CA LYS A 99 18.41 9.60 -9.58
C LYS A 99 18.06 9.44 -11.04
N ILE A 100 17.57 10.51 -11.65
CA ILE A 100 17.19 10.52 -13.06
C ILE A 100 17.95 11.61 -13.80
N GLY A 101 18.22 11.38 -15.09
CA GLY A 101 18.79 12.38 -15.97
C GLY A 101 17.83 13.53 -16.24
N ASP A 102 18.37 14.70 -16.56
CA ASP A 102 17.58 15.92 -16.82
C ASP A 102 16.59 15.76 -17.99
N GLY A 103 16.92 14.92 -18.98
CA GLY A 103 16.06 14.60 -20.12
C GLY A 103 15.01 13.51 -19.85
N GLU A 104 15.08 12.84 -18.69
CA GLU A 104 14.18 11.73 -18.33
C GLU A 104 13.08 12.17 -17.36
N ARG A 105 13.12 13.43 -16.91
CA ARG A 105 12.13 14.01 -16.03
C ARG A 105 10.74 13.94 -16.65
N ILE A 106 9.79 13.48 -15.86
CA ILE A 106 8.37 13.57 -16.17
C ILE A 106 7.65 14.28 -15.02
N ALA A 107 6.48 14.83 -15.31
CA ALA A 107 5.69 15.54 -14.31
C ALA A 107 5.47 14.67 -13.05
N GLY A 108 5.60 15.28 -11.87
CA GLY A 108 5.55 14.60 -10.57
C GLY A 108 6.89 14.06 -10.07
N ASP A 109 7.97 14.12 -10.88
CA ASP A 109 9.33 13.94 -10.37
C ASP A 109 9.73 15.14 -9.49
N LEU A 110 10.77 14.96 -8.68
CA LEU A 110 11.29 15.98 -7.79
C LEU A 110 12.55 16.63 -8.37
N VAL A 111 12.65 17.94 -8.21
CA VAL A 111 13.82 18.74 -8.57
C VAL A 111 14.47 19.29 -7.32
N PHE A 112 15.79 19.23 -7.25
CA PHE A 112 16.57 19.54 -6.06
C PHE A 112 17.62 20.62 -6.35
N PHE A 113 17.85 21.49 -5.38
CA PHE A 113 18.72 22.67 -5.53
C PHE A 113 19.64 22.86 -4.31
N LYS A 114 20.75 23.57 -4.54
CA LYS A 114 21.76 23.94 -3.53
C LYS A 114 21.75 25.46 -3.31
N THR A 115 20.79 25.95 -2.54
CA THR A 115 20.52 27.37 -2.29
C THR A 115 21.32 28.01 -1.15
N THR A 116 21.98 27.21 -0.30
CA THR A 116 22.62 27.71 0.94
C THR A 116 24.15 27.85 0.86
N GLY A 117 24.77 27.60 -0.30
CA GLY A 117 26.23 27.64 -0.47
C GLY A 117 27.01 26.50 0.22
N SER A 118 26.35 25.67 1.03
CA SER A 118 26.95 24.53 1.75
C SER A 118 27.38 23.36 0.85
N GLY A 119 27.08 23.43 -0.45
CA GLY A 119 27.28 22.34 -1.41
C GLY A 119 26.29 21.17 -1.28
N ARG A 120 25.40 21.19 -0.28
CA ARG A 120 24.39 20.17 -0.01
C ARG A 120 23.03 20.57 -0.54
N ILE A 121 22.16 19.59 -0.80
CA ILE A 121 20.77 19.85 -1.19
C ILE A 121 20.06 20.61 -0.07
N SER A 122 19.52 21.78 -0.37
CA SER A 122 18.82 22.61 0.62
C SER A 122 17.40 22.95 0.22
N HIS A 123 17.01 22.70 -1.04
CA HIS A 123 15.68 23.01 -1.55
C HIS A 123 15.15 21.91 -2.45
N VAL A 124 13.82 21.79 -2.52
CA VAL A 124 13.12 20.77 -3.31
C VAL A 124 11.79 21.32 -3.86
N GLY A 125 11.40 20.84 -5.04
CA GLY A 125 10.09 21.12 -5.64
C GLY A 125 9.57 19.95 -6.49
N ILE A 126 8.30 20.03 -6.88
CA ILE A 126 7.60 19.04 -7.71
C ILE A 126 7.63 19.53 -9.15
N PHE A 127 8.23 18.77 -10.05
CA PHE A 127 8.27 19.09 -11.48
C PHE A 127 6.88 18.98 -12.11
N LEU A 128 6.47 19.98 -12.89
CA LEU A 128 5.15 20.03 -13.52
C LEU A 128 5.18 19.64 -15.01
N GLY A 129 6.38 19.45 -15.57
CA GLY A 129 6.58 19.41 -17.02
C GLY A 129 6.88 20.80 -17.58
N ASN A 130 7.21 20.86 -18.88
CA ASN A 130 7.41 22.13 -19.61
C ASN A 130 8.37 23.13 -18.93
N ASP A 131 9.46 22.63 -18.33
CA ASP A 131 10.45 23.42 -17.59
C ASP A 131 9.94 24.07 -16.29
N GLU A 132 8.72 23.77 -15.85
CA GLU A 132 8.09 24.33 -14.65
C GLU A 132 8.18 23.38 -13.44
N PHE A 133 8.25 23.97 -12.24
CA PHE A 133 8.15 23.23 -10.99
C PHE A 133 7.46 24.05 -9.91
N LEU A 134 6.74 23.34 -9.03
CA LEU A 134 6.01 23.89 -7.91
C LEU A 134 6.79 23.68 -6.61
N HIS A 135 6.98 24.74 -5.83
CA HIS A 135 7.76 24.68 -4.59
C HIS A 135 7.31 25.77 -3.61
N CYS A 136 7.76 25.69 -2.35
CA CYS A 136 7.56 26.75 -1.37
C CYS A 136 8.87 27.55 -1.20
N ALA A 137 8.89 28.81 -1.65
CA ALA A 137 10.05 29.71 -1.65
C ALA A 137 10.12 30.57 -0.38
N SER A 138 11.30 30.65 0.24
CA SER A 138 11.51 31.46 1.44
C SER A 138 11.74 32.94 1.16
N ASP A 139 12.29 33.27 -0.01
CA ASP A 139 12.74 34.61 -0.36
C ASP A 139 12.72 34.77 -1.90
N GLY A 140 12.79 36.01 -2.37
CA GLY A 140 12.72 36.39 -3.77
C GLY A 140 11.56 37.36 -4.06
N PRO A 141 11.35 37.70 -5.35
CA PRO A 141 10.27 38.59 -5.76
C PRO A 141 8.88 37.99 -5.48
N GLU A 142 8.77 36.67 -5.46
CA GLU A 142 7.58 35.92 -5.07
C GLU A 142 7.99 34.89 -4.00
N THR A 143 7.18 34.79 -2.94
CA THR A 143 7.44 33.88 -1.80
C THR A 143 6.21 33.02 -1.50
N GLY A 144 6.41 31.96 -0.71
CA GLY A 144 5.37 30.96 -0.46
C GLY A 144 5.31 29.90 -1.57
N VAL A 145 4.19 29.20 -1.68
CA VAL A 145 3.98 28.16 -2.69
C VAL A 145 3.76 28.80 -4.07
N ILE A 146 4.71 28.64 -4.97
CA ILE A 146 4.74 29.28 -6.29
C ILE A 146 5.25 28.33 -7.37
N ILE A 147 4.97 28.66 -8.63
CA ILE A 147 5.51 27.98 -9.80
C ILE A 147 6.69 28.77 -10.33
N SER A 148 7.82 28.10 -10.51
CA SER A 148 9.05 28.68 -11.08
C SER A 148 9.52 27.86 -12.29
N THR A 149 10.37 28.47 -13.12
CA THR A 149 11.00 27.81 -14.28
C THR A 149 12.43 27.36 -13.96
N LEU A 150 12.83 26.17 -14.39
CA LEU A 150 14.16 25.60 -14.12
C LEU A 150 15.27 26.22 -14.97
N SER A 151 14.98 26.58 -16.22
CA SER A 151 16.00 27.03 -17.18
C SER A 151 16.39 28.51 -17.06
N ARG A 152 15.88 29.24 -16.06
CA ARG A 152 16.06 30.70 -15.93
C ARG A 152 16.46 31.14 -14.53
N GLY A 153 17.24 32.24 -14.49
CA GLY A 153 17.55 32.99 -13.28
C GLY A 153 18.17 32.15 -12.16
N TYR A 154 17.77 32.46 -10.92
CA TYR A 154 18.27 31.84 -9.70
C TYR A 154 18.19 30.31 -9.72
N TRP A 155 17.08 29.74 -10.20
CA TRP A 155 16.86 28.29 -10.17
C TRP A 155 17.76 27.52 -11.13
N LYS A 156 18.15 28.12 -12.26
CA LYS A 156 19.11 27.52 -13.19
C LYS A 156 20.48 27.35 -12.55
N GLU A 157 20.96 28.38 -11.86
CA GLU A 157 22.29 28.41 -11.25
C GLU A 157 22.40 27.46 -10.04
N HIS A 158 21.30 27.25 -9.33
CA HIS A 158 21.26 26.47 -8.10
C HIS A 158 20.74 25.04 -8.31
N TYR A 159 20.30 24.70 -9.53
CA TYR A 159 19.84 23.35 -9.87
C TYR A 159 20.95 22.33 -9.65
N ALA A 160 20.60 21.24 -8.97
CA ALA A 160 21.57 20.23 -8.56
C ALA A 160 21.30 18.86 -9.15
N ALA A 161 20.04 18.41 -9.12
CA ALA A 161 19.66 17.09 -9.61
C ALA A 161 18.14 16.94 -9.69
N SER A 162 17.71 15.87 -10.38
CA SER A 162 16.34 15.38 -10.36
C SER A 162 16.25 14.01 -9.71
N GLY A 163 15.08 13.71 -9.14
CA GLY A 163 14.83 12.43 -8.53
C GLY A 163 13.40 11.94 -8.71
N ARG A 164 13.26 10.64 -8.96
CA ARG A 164 11.98 9.95 -9.09
C ARG A 164 11.65 9.20 -7.81
N TYR A 165 10.44 9.40 -7.31
CA TYR A 165 9.92 8.67 -6.15
C TYR A 165 8.80 7.70 -6.55
N ILE A 166 7.99 8.07 -7.56
CA ILE A 166 6.92 7.22 -8.10
C ILE A 166 7.50 6.39 -9.25
N LYS A 167 7.85 5.13 -8.96
CA LYS A 167 8.43 4.19 -9.93
C LYS A 167 7.34 3.47 -10.74
N SER A 168 7.54 3.35 -12.05
CA SER A 168 6.72 2.50 -12.92
C SER A 168 7.51 1.30 -13.45
N LYS A 169 6.89 0.13 -13.56
CA LYS A 169 7.53 -1.09 -14.09
C LYS A 169 7.89 -1.01 -15.58
N ASP A 170 7.19 -0.17 -16.33
CA ASP A 170 7.31 -0.10 -17.79
C ASP A 170 8.05 1.16 -18.27
N ALA A 171 8.75 1.87 -17.36
CA ALA A 171 9.67 2.90 -17.81
C ALA A 171 10.79 2.20 -18.60
N PRO A 172 11.13 2.62 -19.83
CA PRO A 172 12.22 2.01 -20.55
C PRO A 172 13.46 2.11 -19.66
N GLU A 173 14.01 0.94 -19.31
CA GLU A 173 15.34 0.82 -18.73
C GLU A 173 16.26 1.72 -19.53
N SER A 174 16.84 2.71 -18.85
CA SER A 174 17.83 3.62 -19.42
C SER A 174 18.89 2.78 -20.15
N VAL A 175 18.88 2.85 -21.47
CA VAL A 175 19.91 2.27 -22.33
C VAL A 175 21.23 2.85 -21.87
N LYS A 176 22.05 2.03 -21.20
CA LYS A 176 23.49 2.28 -21.08
C LYS A 176 24.03 2.41 -22.50
N LYS A 177 24.31 3.64 -22.95
CA LYS A 177 25.04 3.86 -24.19
C LYS A 177 26.45 4.31 -23.84
N ASN A 178 27.34 3.32 -23.75
CA ASN A 178 28.74 3.51 -24.10
C ASN A 178 28.80 3.66 -25.62
N ASP A 179 29.38 4.78 -26.05
CA ASP A 179 30.31 4.96 -27.15
C ASP A 179 30.02 4.42 -28.57
N GLU A 180 30.25 5.35 -29.50
CA GLU A 180 30.85 5.16 -30.83
C GLU A 180 29.98 4.76 -32.04
N ALA A 181 29.84 5.77 -32.91
CA ALA A 181 30.13 5.76 -34.35
C ALA A 181 29.26 5.00 -35.37
N GLU A 182 28.99 5.76 -36.44
CA GLU A 182 28.72 5.37 -37.84
C GLU A 182 27.30 4.98 -38.29
N SER A 183 26.64 6.04 -38.78
CA SER A 183 25.64 6.10 -39.86
C SER A 183 25.95 5.15 -41.04
N SER A 184 25.02 4.28 -41.36
CA SER A 184 24.85 3.72 -42.70
C SER A 184 23.57 4.27 -43.36
N LYS A 185 23.70 4.50 -44.66
CA LYS A 185 22.80 5.25 -45.54
C LYS A 185 21.51 4.48 -45.87
N GLU A 186 20.45 5.27 -46.07
CA GLU A 186 19.30 5.00 -46.94
C GLU A 186 19.68 4.29 -48.26
N ASN A 187 18.84 3.38 -48.73
CA ASN A 187 18.11 3.67 -49.97
C ASN A 187 16.86 2.82 -50.19
N ASN A 188 15.87 3.52 -50.77
CA ASN A 188 14.55 3.09 -51.20
C ASN A 188 14.56 2.15 -52.41
N GLY A 189 13.49 1.38 -52.56
CA GLY A 189 13.14 0.68 -53.79
C GLY A 189 11.66 0.32 -53.84
N LYS A 190 10.89 1.16 -54.53
CA LYS A 190 9.42 1.20 -54.75
C LYS A 190 8.98 0.17 -55.84
N PRO A 191 7.71 0.11 -56.29
CA PRO A 191 6.90 -1.10 -56.45
C PRO A 191 6.54 -1.36 -57.92
N ASP A 192 5.65 -2.31 -58.19
CA ASP A 192 4.74 -2.40 -59.37
C ASP A 192 3.90 -3.68 -59.12
N GLY A 193 2.59 -3.81 -59.38
CA GLY A 193 1.57 -2.97 -59.98
C GLY A 193 0.36 -3.86 -60.33
N LEU A 194 -0.84 -3.30 -60.20
CA LEU A 194 -2.06 -3.52 -61.01
C LEU A 194 -2.91 -4.83 -60.94
N ASN A 195 -4.18 -4.58 -60.59
CA ASN A 195 -5.43 -4.94 -61.29
C ASN A 195 -6.45 -5.91 -60.69
N ASP A 196 -7.60 -5.29 -60.35
CA ASP A 196 -8.97 -5.54 -60.81
C ASP A 196 -9.80 -6.74 -60.31
N SER A 197 -10.83 -6.36 -59.54
CA SER A 197 -12.25 -6.77 -59.53
C SER A 197 -12.66 -8.18 -59.93
N GLU A 198 -13.43 -8.86 -59.06
CA GLU A 198 -14.84 -9.20 -59.30
C GLU A 198 -15.50 -9.91 -58.09
N LYS A 199 -16.83 -9.97 -58.12
CA LYS A 199 -17.76 -10.23 -57.02
C LYS A 199 -18.46 -11.59 -57.22
N ALA A 200 -18.82 -12.24 -56.10
CA ALA A 200 -19.92 -13.21 -55.88
C ALA A 200 -19.58 -14.71 -55.58
N GLU A 201 -19.91 -15.12 -54.34
CA GLU A 201 -20.65 -16.34 -53.87
C GLU A 201 -20.38 -17.73 -54.51
N ASN A 202 -20.30 -18.89 -53.83
CA ASN A 202 -20.53 -19.34 -52.44
C ASN A 202 -19.94 -20.77 -52.25
N LYS A 203 -19.43 -21.11 -51.06
CA LYS A 203 -19.25 -22.44 -50.41
C LYS A 203 -18.54 -23.63 -51.14
N SER A 204 -17.43 -24.09 -50.55
CA SER A 204 -17.33 -25.41 -49.86
C SER A 204 -15.98 -25.63 -49.11
N VAL A 205 -16.10 -25.87 -47.79
CA VAL A 205 -15.32 -26.78 -46.91
C VAL A 205 -13.78 -26.82 -46.98
N GLY A 206 -13.13 -26.42 -45.88
CA GLY A 206 -11.94 -27.10 -45.33
C GLY A 206 -10.74 -26.23 -44.92
N ILE A 207 -10.36 -26.33 -43.63
CA ILE A 207 -9.00 -26.30 -43.05
C ILE A 207 -8.44 -24.95 -42.54
N GLU A 208 -8.43 -24.85 -41.20
CA GLU A 208 -7.43 -24.31 -40.25
C GLU A 208 -6.71 -22.95 -40.42
N GLY A 209 -6.66 -22.21 -39.30
CA GLY A 209 -5.73 -21.09 -39.00
C GLY A 209 -6.33 -19.71 -39.28
N GLU A 210 -6.37 -18.71 -38.38
CA GLU A 210 -5.70 -18.47 -37.11
C GLU A 210 -6.66 -17.69 -36.19
N ALA A 211 -6.67 -18.06 -34.92
CA ALA A 211 -7.54 -17.49 -33.89
C ALA A 211 -7.14 -16.04 -33.57
N GLN A 212 -8.05 -15.10 -33.81
CA GLN A 212 -8.09 -13.86 -33.07
C GLN A 212 -8.39 -14.23 -31.61
N ASN A 213 -7.40 -14.06 -30.72
CA ASN A 213 -7.61 -14.16 -29.27
C ASN A 213 -8.48 -12.98 -28.82
N ALA A 214 -9.80 -13.14 -28.94
CA ALA A 214 -10.72 -12.46 -28.06
C ALA A 214 -10.48 -13.02 -26.65
N GLU A 215 -9.90 -12.22 -25.75
CA GLU A 215 -9.95 -12.53 -24.33
C GLU A 215 -11.43 -12.58 -23.94
N THR A 216 -11.94 -13.80 -23.77
CA THR A 216 -13.27 -14.04 -23.22
C THR A 216 -13.31 -13.37 -21.86
N GLU A 217 -14.10 -12.30 -21.70
CA GLU A 217 -14.29 -11.66 -20.40
C GLU A 217 -14.74 -12.72 -19.40
N LYS A 218 -13.89 -13.00 -18.40
CA LYS A 218 -14.23 -13.92 -17.32
C LYS A 218 -15.54 -13.52 -16.68
N GLY A 219 -16.47 -14.47 -16.57
CA GLY A 219 -17.76 -14.27 -15.93
C GLY A 219 -17.60 -13.83 -14.47
N PHE A 220 -18.60 -13.13 -13.92
CA PHE A 220 -18.56 -12.60 -12.55
C PHE A 220 -18.13 -13.64 -11.50
N SER A 221 -18.63 -14.87 -11.60
CA SER A 221 -18.31 -15.98 -10.70
C SER A 221 -16.84 -16.42 -10.77
N GLU A 222 -16.20 -16.31 -11.93
CA GLU A 222 -14.80 -16.69 -12.14
C GLU A 222 -13.82 -15.68 -11.52
N LYS A 223 -14.30 -14.47 -11.24
CA LYS A 223 -13.57 -13.42 -10.52
C LYS A 223 -13.79 -13.48 -9.01
N LEU A 224 -14.58 -14.43 -8.50
CA LEU A 224 -14.72 -14.62 -7.06
C LEU A 224 -13.55 -15.44 -6.51
N VAL A 225 -13.03 -14.99 -5.38
CA VAL A 225 -11.93 -15.62 -4.64
C VAL A 225 -12.42 -15.94 -3.24
N PHE A 226 -12.25 -17.19 -2.84
CA PHE A 226 -12.60 -17.67 -1.51
C PHE A 226 -11.33 -17.81 -0.67
N ASP A 227 -11.36 -17.27 0.54
CA ASP A 227 -10.29 -17.36 1.53
C ASP A 227 -10.81 -18.02 2.82
N ALA A 228 -10.05 -18.97 3.34
CA ALA A 228 -10.19 -19.46 4.70
C ALA A 228 -8.92 -19.09 5.48
N THR A 229 -9.05 -18.40 6.60
CA THR A 229 -7.93 -17.95 7.43
C THR A 229 -8.11 -18.45 8.86
N ILE A 230 -7.03 -18.92 9.49
CA ILE A 230 -6.98 -19.21 10.93
C ILE A 230 -5.88 -18.34 11.52
N GLU A 231 -6.19 -17.60 12.58
CA GLU A 231 -5.27 -16.65 13.22
C GLU A 231 -5.24 -16.82 14.74
N ALA A 232 -4.08 -16.59 15.32
CA ALA A 232 -3.87 -16.49 16.76
C ALA A 232 -3.76 -15.02 17.15
N GLY A 233 -4.64 -14.56 18.05
CA GLY A 233 -4.68 -13.19 18.54
C GLY A 233 -3.87 -12.98 19.82
N TRP A 234 -3.26 -11.82 19.94
CA TRP A 234 -2.51 -11.36 21.11
C TRP A 234 -2.72 -9.87 21.37
N ASN A 235 -2.57 -9.45 22.62
CA ASN A 235 -2.56 -8.06 23.04
C ASN A 235 -1.36 -7.81 23.97
N PHE A 236 -0.91 -6.57 24.07
CA PHE A 236 0.11 -6.14 25.03
C PHE A 236 -0.48 -5.31 26.17
N PHE A 237 -1.73 -4.86 26.02
CA PHE A 237 -2.45 -4.10 27.02
C PHE A 237 -3.28 -5.04 27.88
N ASP A 238 -3.07 -4.94 29.19
CA ASP A 238 -3.98 -5.44 30.21
C ASP A 238 -4.42 -4.24 31.05
N CYS A 239 -5.59 -4.29 31.70
CA CYS A 239 -6.17 -3.15 32.43
C CYS A 239 -5.28 -2.57 33.52
N GLU A 240 -4.26 -3.32 33.97
CA GLU A 240 -3.36 -2.92 35.05
C GLU A 240 -1.87 -2.94 34.66
N SER A 241 -1.50 -3.46 33.49
CA SER A 241 -0.09 -3.58 33.10
C SER A 241 0.13 -3.81 31.61
N PHE A 242 1.35 -3.54 31.14
CA PHE A 242 1.77 -3.86 29.78
C PHE A 242 2.42 -5.25 29.76
N ARG A 243 1.68 -6.25 29.28
CA ARG A 243 2.11 -7.65 29.23
C ARG A 243 1.50 -8.37 28.04
N LEU A 244 2.32 -9.16 27.34
CA LEU A 244 1.86 -10.01 26.25
C LEU A 244 0.84 -11.01 26.79
N ASN A 245 -0.36 -10.98 26.22
CA ASN A 245 -1.45 -11.86 26.59
C ASN A 245 -2.11 -12.44 25.33
N PHE A 246 -2.36 -13.75 25.37
CA PHE A 246 -3.04 -14.46 24.30
C PHE A 246 -4.55 -14.16 24.35
N ARG A 247 -5.10 -13.71 23.22
CA ARG A 247 -6.49 -13.30 23.08
C ARG A 247 -7.39 -14.40 22.56
N GLY A 248 -6.87 -15.35 21.79
CA GLY A 248 -7.67 -16.45 21.28
C GLY A 248 -7.31 -16.85 19.87
N VAL A 249 -8.20 -17.64 19.27
CA VAL A 249 -8.09 -18.08 17.89
C VAL A 249 -9.30 -17.58 17.12
N ASP A 250 -9.02 -17.06 15.93
CA ASP A 250 -10.00 -16.58 14.97
C ASP A 250 -10.01 -17.51 13.76
N ALA A 251 -11.20 -17.85 13.27
CA ALA A 251 -11.39 -18.46 11.97
C ALA A 251 -12.21 -17.51 11.09
N LEU A 252 -11.66 -17.11 9.95
CA LEU A 252 -12.30 -16.22 8.99
C LEU A 252 -12.60 -16.98 7.70
N LEU A 253 -13.88 -16.97 7.32
CA LEU A 253 -14.29 -17.30 5.94
C LEU A 253 -14.57 -16.00 5.20
N HIS A 254 -14.02 -15.87 4.01
CA HIS A 254 -14.09 -14.61 3.27
C HIS A 254 -14.23 -14.86 1.77
N VAL A 255 -15.07 -14.05 1.13
CA VAL A 255 -15.24 -14.03 -0.32
C VAL A 255 -14.90 -12.63 -0.80
N SER A 256 -14.06 -12.54 -1.82
CA SER A 256 -13.76 -11.28 -2.50
C SER A 256 -13.93 -11.39 -4.00
N TYR A 257 -14.11 -10.24 -4.62
CA TYR A 257 -14.08 -10.08 -6.07
C TYR A 257 -12.67 -9.63 -6.50
N ASP A 258 -12.10 -10.29 -7.49
CA ASP A 258 -10.81 -9.96 -8.08
C ASP A 258 -11.01 -9.11 -9.34
N GLY A 259 -11.13 -7.80 -9.13
CA GLY A 259 -11.21 -6.80 -10.18
C GLY A 259 -10.42 -5.55 -9.83
N THR A 260 -10.67 -4.46 -10.57
CA THR A 260 -10.02 -3.15 -10.36
C THR A 260 -10.18 -2.66 -8.92
N ILE A 261 -11.37 -2.89 -8.35
CA ILE A 261 -11.64 -2.78 -6.93
C ILE A 261 -11.82 -4.21 -6.44
N LYS A 262 -11.20 -4.54 -5.30
CA LYS A 262 -11.26 -5.86 -4.68
C LYS A 262 -12.12 -5.86 -3.40
N PRO A 263 -13.45 -5.63 -3.52
CA PRO A 263 -14.33 -5.68 -2.37
C PRO A 263 -14.49 -7.14 -1.92
N GLY A 264 -14.84 -7.32 -0.65
CA GLY A 264 -15.16 -8.63 -0.12
C GLY A 264 -16.02 -8.55 1.12
N ILE A 265 -16.57 -9.70 1.47
CA ILE A 265 -17.35 -9.93 2.67
C ILE A 265 -16.79 -11.13 3.41
N GLY A 266 -16.74 -11.06 4.74
CA GLY A 266 -16.26 -12.16 5.56
C GLY A 266 -17.02 -12.31 6.85
N ALA A 267 -16.98 -13.51 7.39
CA ALA A 267 -17.49 -13.84 8.71
C ALA A 267 -16.38 -14.49 9.52
N PHE A 268 -16.13 -13.92 10.70
CA PHE A 268 -15.22 -14.47 11.68
C PHE A 268 -15.99 -15.32 12.70
N ILE A 269 -15.40 -16.42 13.12
CA ILE A 269 -15.74 -17.10 14.37
C ILE A 269 -14.55 -16.88 15.31
N ARG A 270 -14.80 -16.14 16.39
CA ARG A 270 -13.78 -15.74 17.36
C ARG A 270 -14.18 -16.18 18.74
N TYR A 271 -13.23 -16.75 19.48
CA TYR A 271 -13.29 -16.75 20.94
C TYR A 271 -12.27 -15.74 21.46
N ASP A 272 -12.75 -14.73 22.19
CA ASP A 272 -11.87 -13.76 22.84
C ASP A 272 -11.77 -14.06 24.34
N ASN A 273 -10.58 -14.47 24.77
CA ASN A 273 -10.26 -14.83 26.14
C ASN A 273 -10.19 -13.62 27.07
N GLY A 274 -9.88 -12.43 26.55
CA GLY A 274 -9.82 -11.23 27.35
C GLY A 274 -11.20 -10.76 27.77
N THR A 275 -12.14 -10.71 26.84
CA THR A 275 -13.54 -10.35 27.12
C THR A 275 -14.38 -11.55 27.55
N GLY A 276 -13.88 -12.77 27.38
CA GLY A 276 -14.47 -14.01 27.88
C GLY A 276 -15.72 -14.45 27.13
N ASN A 277 -15.84 -14.11 25.85
CA ASN A 277 -17.02 -14.42 25.06
C ASN A 277 -16.68 -14.80 23.62
N PHE A 278 -17.61 -15.53 22.99
CA PHE A 278 -17.57 -15.75 21.55
C PHE A 278 -18.09 -14.51 20.82
N GLN A 279 -17.52 -14.25 19.65
CA GLN A 279 -17.86 -13.12 18.80
C GLN A 279 -18.03 -13.64 17.36
N LEU A 280 -19.05 -13.11 16.67
CA LEU A 280 -19.26 -13.31 15.24
C LEU A 280 -19.15 -11.96 14.50
N PRO A 281 -17.93 -11.45 14.25
CA PRO A 281 -17.72 -10.31 13.36
C PRO A 281 -18.16 -10.61 11.94
N LEU A 282 -18.99 -9.72 11.38
CA LEU A 282 -19.38 -9.75 9.96
C LEU A 282 -18.74 -8.54 9.31
N VAL A 283 -17.85 -8.73 8.35
CA VAL A 283 -17.01 -7.64 7.84
C VAL A 283 -17.21 -7.40 6.37
N LEU A 284 -17.25 -6.12 6.01
CA LEU A 284 -16.97 -5.67 4.65
C LEU A 284 -15.49 -5.34 4.58
N SER A 285 -14.85 -5.73 3.48
CA SER A 285 -13.42 -5.55 3.29
C SER A 285 -13.12 -4.94 1.94
N LEU A 286 -11.98 -4.27 1.87
CA LEU A 286 -11.40 -3.77 0.63
C LEU A 286 -9.93 -4.11 0.59
N ALA A 287 -9.48 -4.82 -0.45
CA ALA A 287 -8.05 -5.02 -0.66
C ALA A 287 -7.41 -3.76 -1.24
N LEU A 288 -6.32 -3.32 -0.60
CA LEU A 288 -5.47 -2.21 -1.03
C LEU A 288 -4.21 -2.80 -1.68
N GLY A 289 -4.35 -3.18 -2.95
CA GLY A 289 -3.34 -3.98 -3.64
C GLY A 289 -3.44 -5.46 -3.29
N ASP A 290 -2.33 -6.19 -3.41
CA ASP A 290 -2.35 -7.66 -3.32
C ASP A 290 -2.10 -8.21 -1.91
N TYR A 291 -1.55 -7.38 -1.02
CA TYR A 291 -1.09 -7.84 0.29
C TYR A 291 -1.86 -7.22 1.45
N THR A 292 -2.47 -6.05 1.25
CA THR A 292 -3.15 -5.33 2.32
C THR A 292 -4.65 -5.39 2.13
N ARG A 293 -5.39 -5.59 3.23
CA ARG A 293 -6.85 -5.57 3.28
C ARG A 293 -7.28 -4.75 4.48
N ILE A 294 -8.15 -3.77 4.27
CA ILE A 294 -8.87 -3.13 5.37
C ILE A 294 -10.24 -3.78 5.50
N PHE A 295 -10.79 -3.81 6.71
CA PHE A 295 -12.14 -4.30 6.94
C PHE A 295 -12.79 -3.59 8.11
N ALA A 296 -14.11 -3.52 8.07
CA ALA A 296 -14.93 -3.01 9.14
C ALA A 296 -16.31 -3.67 9.12
N GLY A 297 -16.97 -3.70 10.27
CA GLY A 297 -18.28 -4.32 10.35
C GLY A 297 -18.87 -4.37 11.76
N PRO A 298 -20.11 -4.84 11.91
CA PRO A 298 -20.66 -5.18 13.22
C PRO A 298 -19.98 -6.41 13.83
N VAL A 299 -20.07 -6.50 15.15
CA VAL A 299 -19.69 -7.70 15.90
C VAL A 299 -20.90 -8.19 16.67
N ILE A 300 -21.31 -9.43 16.43
CA ILE A 300 -22.41 -10.05 17.16
C ILE A 300 -21.81 -10.81 18.35
N PRO A 301 -22.01 -10.36 19.60
CA PRO A 301 -21.58 -11.10 20.77
C PRO A 301 -22.45 -12.33 21.00
N LEU A 302 -21.80 -13.46 21.29
CA LEU A 302 -22.43 -14.64 21.86
C LEU A 302 -22.05 -14.71 23.34
N GLY A 303 -22.94 -14.21 24.19
CA GLY A 303 -22.69 -14.03 25.62
C GLY A 303 -22.35 -12.58 25.98
N LYS A 304 -21.99 -12.35 27.25
CA LYS A 304 -21.72 -11.02 27.80
C LYS A 304 -20.21 -10.80 27.91
N PRO A 305 -19.64 -9.86 27.13
CA PRO A 305 -18.23 -9.56 27.25
C PRO A 305 -17.97 -8.80 28.56
N ASN A 306 -16.84 -9.07 29.20
CA ASN A 306 -16.39 -8.36 30.39
C ASN A 306 -15.10 -7.60 30.10
N ILE A 307 -14.74 -6.67 30.99
CA ILE A 307 -13.43 -6.04 30.95
C ILE A 307 -12.35 -7.11 31.20
N PRO A 308 -11.26 -7.14 30.42
CA PRO A 308 -10.13 -8.02 30.69
C PRO A 308 -9.60 -7.82 32.11
N GLY A 309 -9.51 -8.91 32.86
CA GLY A 309 -9.07 -8.91 34.25
C GLY A 309 -10.17 -8.66 35.28
N ASP A 310 -11.35 -8.16 34.90
CA ASP A 310 -12.49 -7.94 35.81
C ASP A 310 -13.78 -8.56 35.24
N ARG A 311 -14.09 -9.77 35.71
CA ARG A 311 -15.27 -10.54 35.26
C ARG A 311 -16.60 -10.01 35.78
N ASN A 312 -16.60 -9.03 36.67
CA ASN A 312 -17.83 -8.43 37.20
C ASN A 312 -18.22 -7.15 36.44
N GLU A 313 -17.28 -6.56 35.69
CA GLU A 313 -17.54 -5.36 34.89
C GLU A 313 -17.89 -5.74 33.45
N GLU A 314 -19.20 -5.84 33.18
CA GLU A 314 -19.74 -6.10 31.85
C GLU A 314 -19.52 -4.89 30.92
N ILE A 315 -19.15 -5.16 29.68
CA ILE A 315 -19.07 -4.18 28.59
C ILE A 315 -20.01 -4.58 27.47
N ARG A 316 -20.20 -3.70 26.49
CA ARG A 316 -21.02 -3.98 25.30
C ARG A 316 -20.31 -3.57 24.04
N HIS A 317 -20.55 -4.30 22.96
CA HIS A 317 -20.06 -3.93 21.64
C HIS A 317 -20.74 -2.66 21.15
N SER A 318 -20.03 -1.84 20.36
CA SER A 318 -20.66 -0.79 19.57
C SER A 318 -21.52 -1.39 18.45
N ILE A 319 -22.61 -0.70 18.08
CA ILE A 319 -23.54 -1.14 17.03
C ILE A 319 -22.86 -1.05 15.65
N PHE A 320 -22.17 0.06 15.36
CA PHE A 320 -21.34 0.21 14.16
C PHE A 320 -20.38 1.43 14.26
N PRO A 321 -19.10 1.30 13.82
CA PRO A 321 -18.43 0.04 13.55
C PRO A 321 -18.25 -0.75 14.85
N GLY A 322 -18.52 -2.05 14.81
CA GLY A 322 -18.25 -2.96 15.92
C GLY A 322 -16.79 -3.42 15.93
N ILE A 323 -16.20 -3.57 14.74
CA ILE A 323 -14.79 -3.87 14.51
C ILE A 323 -14.26 -3.05 13.34
N ILE A 324 -12.99 -2.67 13.42
CA ILE A 324 -12.19 -2.14 12.32
C ILE A 324 -10.82 -2.79 12.34
N GLY A 325 -10.26 -3.12 11.19
CA GLY A 325 -8.94 -3.73 11.14
C GLY A 325 -8.25 -3.59 9.80
N ILE A 326 -6.97 -3.93 9.82
CA ILE A 326 -6.09 -4.00 8.67
C ILE A 326 -5.29 -5.30 8.75
N CYS A 327 -5.25 -6.01 7.63
CA CYS A 327 -4.60 -7.28 7.46
C CYS A 327 -3.54 -7.17 6.37
N TRP A 328 -2.35 -7.68 6.63
CA TRP A 328 -1.26 -7.86 5.70
C TRP A 328 -1.04 -9.34 5.44
N ASN A 329 -0.72 -9.67 4.19
CA ASN A 329 -0.50 -11.04 3.74
C ASN A 329 0.86 -11.12 3.06
N THR A 330 1.59 -12.20 3.28
CA THR A 330 2.78 -12.50 2.48
C THR A 330 2.38 -12.87 1.05
N PRO A 331 3.31 -12.81 0.08
CA PRO A 331 3.11 -13.47 -1.21
C PRO A 331 2.66 -14.91 -1.03
N GLN A 332 1.73 -15.35 -1.89
CA GLN A 332 1.18 -16.69 -1.81
C GLN A 332 2.20 -17.72 -2.29
N ILE A 333 2.44 -18.73 -1.46
CA ILE A 333 3.08 -19.97 -1.86
C ILE A 333 1.99 -20.84 -2.50
N LYS A 334 2.19 -21.25 -3.74
CA LYS A 334 1.23 -22.13 -4.44
C LYS A 334 1.43 -23.58 -4.00
N ALA A 335 0.35 -24.24 -3.61
CA ALA A 335 0.30 -25.67 -3.32
C ALA A 335 -0.81 -26.29 -4.18
N GLY A 336 -0.45 -26.74 -5.39
CA GLY A 336 -1.45 -27.14 -6.38
C GLY A 336 -2.36 -25.98 -6.77
N LYS A 337 -3.67 -26.14 -6.56
CA LYS A 337 -4.69 -25.15 -6.91
C LYS A 337 -4.95 -24.10 -5.81
N CYS A 338 -4.37 -24.26 -4.62
CA CYS A 338 -4.53 -23.30 -3.53
C CYS A 338 -3.30 -22.39 -3.39
N GLY A 339 -3.55 -21.15 -2.94
CA GLY A 339 -2.52 -20.25 -2.46
C GLY A 339 -2.48 -20.27 -0.94
N ILE A 340 -1.30 -20.33 -0.35
CA ILE A 340 -1.10 -20.26 1.10
C ILE A 340 -0.29 -19.01 1.40
N SER A 341 -0.73 -18.21 2.36
CA SER A 341 -0.02 -17.00 2.80
C SER A 341 -0.05 -16.89 4.32
N LEU A 342 0.99 -16.25 4.87
CA LEU A 342 0.98 -15.84 6.28
C LEU A 342 0.24 -14.52 6.39
N THR A 343 -0.58 -14.39 7.43
CA THR A 343 -1.35 -13.18 7.71
C THR A 343 -0.85 -12.53 8.99
N GLN A 344 -0.81 -11.20 8.97
CA GLN A 344 -0.66 -10.38 10.16
C GLN A 344 -1.80 -9.37 10.15
N ASP A 345 -2.52 -9.29 11.26
CA ASP A 345 -3.68 -8.42 11.42
C ASP A 345 -3.47 -7.50 12.63
N ILE A 346 -3.95 -6.27 12.51
CA ILE A 346 -4.23 -5.41 13.64
C ILE A 346 -5.69 -4.97 13.51
N HIS A 347 -6.48 -5.28 14.54
CA HIS A 347 -7.86 -4.85 14.60
C HIS A 347 -8.23 -4.35 15.97
N TYR A 348 -9.30 -3.55 15.97
CA TYR A 348 -9.87 -2.96 17.15
C TYR A 348 -11.37 -3.24 17.17
N THR A 349 -11.80 -4.02 18.17
CA THR A 349 -13.23 -4.18 18.49
C THR A 349 -13.65 -3.06 19.43
N VAL A 350 -14.70 -2.33 19.04
CA VAL A 350 -15.18 -1.16 19.79
C VAL A 350 -16.07 -1.62 20.93
N PHE A 351 -15.64 -1.34 22.17
CA PHE A 351 -16.39 -1.61 23.38
C PHE A 351 -16.77 -0.32 24.12
N ASN A 352 -18.00 -0.30 24.64
CA ASN A 352 -18.52 0.74 25.52
C ASN A 352 -18.92 0.11 26.87
N LYS A 353 -19.09 0.95 27.88
CA LYS A 353 -19.78 0.55 29.11
C LYS A 353 -21.25 0.17 28.82
N THR A 354 -21.88 -0.55 29.73
CA THR A 354 -23.29 -0.95 29.63
C THR A 354 -24.25 0.24 29.49
N ASP A 355 -23.91 1.40 30.06
CA ASP A 355 -24.64 2.66 29.91
C ASP A 355 -24.43 3.37 28.56
N GLY A 356 -23.48 2.90 27.74
CA GLY A 356 -23.15 3.46 26.43
C GLY A 356 -22.03 4.48 26.40
N THR A 357 -21.47 4.84 27.55
CA THR A 357 -20.31 5.72 27.60
C THR A 357 -19.03 4.99 27.17
N ALA A 358 -18.09 5.76 26.63
CA ALA A 358 -16.80 5.22 26.17
C ALA A 358 -15.96 4.71 27.37
N LEU A 359 -15.18 3.66 27.10
CA LEU A 359 -14.13 3.23 28.02
C LEU A 359 -12.97 4.25 28.03
N SER A 360 -12.19 4.28 29.12
CA SER A 360 -10.93 5.04 29.13
C SER A 360 -9.98 4.48 28.06
N PRO A 361 -9.04 5.27 27.51
CA PRO A 361 -8.15 4.81 26.44
C PRO A 361 -7.41 3.50 26.75
N PHE A 362 -6.97 3.31 28.01
CA PHE A 362 -6.25 2.11 28.41
C PHE A 362 -7.15 0.87 28.50
N ARG A 363 -8.34 1.00 29.10
CA ARG A 363 -9.33 -0.10 29.16
C ARG A 363 -9.86 -0.44 27.77
N SER A 364 -10.05 0.58 26.95
CA SER A 364 -10.41 0.45 25.54
C SER A 364 -9.37 -0.37 24.77
N ALA A 365 -8.07 -0.04 24.91
CA ALA A 365 -6.99 -0.80 24.28
C ALA A 365 -6.88 -2.24 24.82
N ALA A 366 -7.01 -2.43 26.14
CA ALA A 366 -6.99 -3.77 26.74
C ALA A 366 -8.15 -4.65 26.24
N SER A 367 -9.35 -4.10 26.12
CA SER A 367 -10.53 -4.83 25.66
C SER A 367 -10.56 -5.05 24.15
N GLY A 368 -10.22 -4.02 23.37
CA GLY A 368 -10.53 -3.98 21.95
C GLY A 368 -9.37 -4.23 20.99
N LEU A 369 -8.14 -3.83 21.34
CA LEU A 369 -7.00 -3.92 20.43
C LEU A 369 -6.43 -5.33 20.41
N VAL A 370 -6.30 -5.91 19.23
CA VAL A 370 -5.73 -7.24 19.05
C VAL A 370 -4.81 -7.23 17.82
N PHE A 371 -3.68 -7.88 17.99
CA PHE A 371 -2.75 -8.22 16.91
C PHE A 371 -2.95 -9.70 16.62
N SER A 372 -3.19 -10.10 15.38
CA SER A 372 -3.32 -11.53 15.05
C SER A 372 -2.28 -11.97 14.04
N THR A 373 -1.79 -13.19 14.18
CA THR A 373 -0.90 -13.82 13.19
C THR A 373 -1.50 -15.14 12.79
N GLY A 374 -1.54 -15.43 11.49
CA GLY A 374 -2.23 -16.60 11.00
C GLY A 374 -1.76 -17.11 9.65
N ILE A 375 -2.53 -18.06 9.15
CA ILE A 375 -2.36 -18.67 7.83
C ILE A 375 -3.67 -18.52 7.08
N ARG A 376 -3.57 -18.00 5.86
CA ARG A 376 -4.66 -17.93 4.89
C ARG A 376 -4.45 -18.93 3.78
N VAL A 377 -5.51 -19.66 3.48
CA VAL A 377 -5.64 -20.51 2.31
C VAL A 377 -6.63 -19.85 1.36
N THR A 378 -6.16 -19.55 0.15
CA THR A 378 -6.94 -18.95 -0.94
C THR A 378 -7.24 -19.98 -2.00
N LEU A 379 -8.50 -20.04 -2.41
CA LEU A 379 -9.05 -20.93 -3.43
C LEU A 379 -9.76 -20.08 -4.49
N PRO A 380 -9.34 -20.13 -5.77
CA PRO A 380 -10.11 -19.52 -6.86
C PRO A 380 -11.46 -20.24 -6.98
N MET A 381 -12.58 -19.50 -7.04
CA MET A 381 -13.92 -20.11 -7.12
C MET A 381 -14.14 -20.90 -8.41
N SER A 382 -13.36 -20.65 -9.46
CA SER A 382 -13.33 -21.47 -10.69
C SER A 382 -12.93 -22.93 -10.44
N ASN A 383 -12.46 -23.28 -9.25
CA ASN A 383 -12.10 -24.65 -8.86
C ASN A 383 -13.13 -25.31 -7.92
N LEU A 384 -14.18 -24.59 -7.50
CA LEU A 384 -15.19 -25.04 -6.55
C LEU A 384 -16.54 -25.35 -7.23
N ILE A 385 -16.70 -24.99 -8.50
CA ILE A 385 -17.93 -25.13 -9.31
C ILE A 385 -17.70 -26.12 -10.44
#